data_AF-A0A6A3CH29-F1
#
_entry.id   AF-A0A6A3CH29-F1
#
_cell.length_a   1.000
_cell.length_b   1.000
_cell.length_c   1.000
_cell.angle_alpha   90.00
_cell.angle_beta   90.00
_cell.angle_gamma   90.00
#
_symmetry.space_group_name_H-M   'P 1'
#
loop_
_entity.id
_entity.type
_entity.pdbx_description
1 polymer ?
#
loop_
_entity_poly.entity_id
_entity_poly.type
_entity_poly.pdbx_seq_one_letter_code
_entity_poly.pdbx_strand_id
1 'polypeptide(L)'
;MAILKMVIVAVVMAATLGGKMAGAQVHHVVGGDQGWDPSSDVASWSSGFAYSTAEESIAELNSKEEYESCDVSNPLRMYTDGLDDIPLDGEGIP
;
A
#
# COMPACT_ATOMS: atom_id res chain seq x y z
N MET A 1 -44.93 21.80 9.46
CA MET A 1 -43.54 22.31 9.49
C MET A 1 -42.59 21.44 10.32
N ALA A 2 -42.84 21.17 11.61
CA ALA A 2 -41.89 20.41 12.46
C ALA A 2 -41.51 19.03 11.91
N ILE A 3 -42.51 18.23 11.47
CA ILE A 3 -42.29 16.89 10.89
C ILE A 3 -41.39 16.95 9.64
N LEU A 4 -41.62 17.91 8.74
CA LEU A 4 -40.79 18.10 7.55
C LEU A 4 -39.33 18.43 7.92
N LYS A 5 -39.11 19.25 8.96
CA LYS A 5 -37.76 19.53 9.47
C LYS A 5 -37.09 18.29 10.05
N MET A 6 -37.83 17.45 10.80
CA MET A 6 -37.30 16.18 11.33
C MET A 6 -36.92 15.19 10.22
N VAL A 7 -37.75 15.07 9.17
CA VAL A 7 -37.45 14.22 8.00
C VAL A 7 -36.18 14.70 7.29
N ILE A 8 -36.03 16.01 7.09
CA ILE A 8 -34.82 16.60 6.48
C ILE A 8 -33.58 16.29 7.33
N VAL A 9 -33.64 16.47 8.66
CA VAL A 9 -32.52 16.15 9.57
C VAL A 9 -32.16 14.67 9.53
N ALA A 10 -33.15 13.76 9.51
CA ALA A 10 -32.90 12.33 9.42
C ALA A 10 -32.21 11.92 8.10
N VAL A 11 -32.64 12.50 6.98
CA VAL A 11 -32.01 12.26 5.65
C VAL A 11 -30.57 12.79 5.61
N VAL A 12 -30.31 13.97 6.18
CA VAL A 12 -28.95 14.54 6.26
C VAL A 12 -28.03 13.67 7.12
N MET A 13 -28.50 13.19 8.28
CA MET A 13 -27.74 12.30 9.15
C MET A 13 -27.45 10.94 8.49
N ALA A 14 -28.40 10.38 7.73
CA ALA A 14 -28.17 9.14 6.99
C ALA A 14 -27.12 9.31 5.88
N ALA A 15 -27.10 10.47 5.20
CA ALA A 15 -26.14 10.77 4.15
C ALA A 15 -24.70 10.97 4.66
N THR A 16 -24.51 11.49 5.88
CA THR A 16 -23.16 11.72 6.44
C THR A 16 -22.52 10.49 7.08
N LEU A 17 -23.31 9.48 7.46
CA LEU A 17 -22.83 8.26 8.11
C LEU A 17 -22.49 7.11 7.14
N GLY A 18 -22.96 7.19 5.88
CA GLY A 18 -23.06 6.03 4.97
C GLY A 18 -21.90 5.80 4.01
N GLY A 19 -20.81 6.57 4.07
CA GLY A 19 -19.76 6.55 3.05
C GLY A 19 -18.35 6.42 3.62
N LYS A 20 -17.93 5.19 3.96
CA LYS A 20 -16.50 4.88 3.80
C LYS A 20 -16.22 4.96 2.31
N MET A 21 -15.57 6.03 1.87
CA MET A 21 -14.99 6.12 0.53
C MET A 21 -14.10 4.89 0.37
N ALA A 22 -14.52 3.93 -0.45
CA ALA A 22 -13.62 2.86 -0.84
C ALA A 22 -12.52 3.53 -1.65
N GLY A 23 -11.35 3.73 -1.03
CA GLY A 23 -10.15 4.12 -1.75
C GLY A 23 -9.97 3.11 -2.88
N ALA A 24 -9.84 3.60 -4.11
CA ALA A 24 -9.54 2.71 -5.22
C ALA A 24 -8.25 1.97 -4.88
N GLN A 25 -8.25 0.64 -4.89
CA GLN A 25 -7.01 -0.11 -4.84
C GLN A 25 -6.22 0.23 -6.10
N VAL A 26 -5.10 0.93 -5.91
CA VAL A 26 -4.22 1.33 -7.01
C VAL A 26 -3.13 0.27 -7.14
N HIS A 27 -3.06 -0.35 -8.32
CA HIS A 27 -1.93 -1.21 -8.70
C HIS A 27 -0.82 -0.37 -9.35
N HIS A 28 0.38 -0.94 -9.34
CA HIS A 28 1.53 -0.21 -8.86
C HIS A 28 2.79 -1.03 -9.30
N VAL A 29 3.71 -0.50 -10.15
CA VAL A 29 4.92 -1.20 -10.76
C VAL A 29 6.30 -0.51 -10.44
N VAL A 30 7.29 -1.20 -9.80
CA VAL A 30 8.45 -0.55 -9.08
C VAL A 30 9.36 0.06 -10.12
N GLY A 31 9.89 1.26 -9.85
CA GLY A 31 10.83 1.89 -10.77
C GLY A 31 10.18 2.22 -12.12
N GLY A 32 8.85 2.17 -12.19
CA GLY A 32 8.09 2.31 -13.44
C GLY A 32 8.46 1.20 -14.44
N ASP A 33 8.75 1.61 -15.67
CA ASP A 33 9.07 0.70 -16.78
C ASP A 33 10.36 -0.11 -16.55
N GLN A 34 11.26 0.33 -15.65
CA GLN A 34 12.54 -0.33 -15.37
C GLN A 34 12.41 -1.52 -14.40
N GLY A 35 11.43 -1.49 -13.51
CA GLY A 35 11.19 -2.57 -12.55
C GLY A 35 12.02 -2.52 -11.27
N TRP A 36 11.95 -3.59 -10.47
CA TRP A 36 12.91 -3.86 -9.39
C TRP A 36 14.19 -4.41 -10.03
N ASP A 37 15.15 -3.52 -10.20
CA ASP A 37 16.47 -3.76 -10.78
C ASP A 37 17.51 -3.00 -9.93
N PRO A 38 18.75 -3.49 -9.74
CA PRO A 38 19.75 -2.84 -8.90
C PRO A 38 20.14 -1.41 -9.32
N SER A 39 19.81 -0.98 -10.54
CA SER A 39 20.02 0.38 -11.04
C SER A 39 18.75 1.26 -11.04
N SER A 40 17.62 0.74 -10.54
CA SER A 40 16.39 1.53 -10.33
C SER A 40 16.50 2.42 -9.10
N ASP A 41 16.22 3.73 -9.26
CA ASP A 41 16.10 4.66 -8.13
C ASP A 41 14.73 4.49 -7.45
N VAL A 42 14.64 3.43 -6.63
CA VAL A 42 13.45 3.09 -5.84
C VAL A 42 13.09 4.24 -4.87
N ALA A 43 14.06 5.01 -4.38
CA ALA A 43 13.81 6.11 -3.45
C ALA A 43 13.03 7.25 -4.14
N SER A 44 13.49 7.72 -5.30
CA SER A 44 12.78 8.72 -6.13
C SER A 44 11.39 8.23 -6.54
N TRP A 45 11.32 6.96 -6.96
CA TRP A 45 10.11 6.34 -7.44
C TRP A 45 9.04 6.11 -6.33
N SER A 46 9.44 5.87 -5.08
CA SER A 46 8.55 5.56 -3.94
C SER A 46 7.50 6.63 -3.57
N SER A 47 7.53 7.77 -4.26
CA SER A 47 6.47 8.77 -4.26
C SER A 47 5.13 8.30 -4.86
N GLY A 48 5.07 7.10 -5.47
CA GLY A 48 3.85 6.32 -5.75
C GLY A 48 4.14 4.83 -6.01
N PHE A 49 3.47 3.89 -5.32
CA PHE A 49 4.02 2.55 -4.95
C PHE A 49 3.90 1.37 -5.95
N ALA A 50 4.46 0.14 -5.62
CA ALA A 50 4.64 -1.08 -6.51
C ALA A 50 5.48 -2.40 -6.17
N TYR A 51 5.69 -3.30 -7.20
CA TYR A 51 6.77 -4.34 -7.50
C TYR A 51 7.14 -4.54 -9.05
N SER A 52 8.21 -5.26 -9.49
CA SER A 52 8.50 -5.87 -10.87
C SER A 52 9.77 -6.79 -10.85
N THR A 53 10.12 -7.60 -11.88
CA THR A 53 10.55 -9.01 -11.68
C THR A 53 12.05 -9.44 -11.71
N ALA A 54 13.08 -8.59 -11.59
CA ALA A 54 14.44 -8.94 -12.11
C ALA A 54 15.49 -9.58 -11.16
N GLU A 55 15.35 -9.52 -9.84
CA GLU A 55 16.27 -10.18 -8.87
C GLU A 55 15.46 -11.12 -7.95
N GLU A 56 16.01 -12.31 -7.65
CA GLU A 56 15.25 -13.55 -7.35
C GLU A 56 14.34 -13.57 -6.10
N SER A 57 14.33 -12.53 -5.26
CA SER A 57 13.37 -12.44 -4.16
C SER A 57 13.13 -11.01 -3.65
N ILE A 58 11.90 -10.73 -3.22
CA ILE A 58 11.57 -9.58 -2.36
C ILE A 58 11.45 -10.09 -0.92
N ALA A 59 12.11 -9.41 0.02
CA ALA A 59 12.07 -9.71 1.45
C ALA A 59 11.34 -8.61 2.23
N GLU A 60 10.32 -8.98 2.99
CA GLU A 60 9.61 -8.11 3.93
C GLU A 60 10.30 -8.21 5.29
N LEU A 61 10.71 -7.08 5.88
CA LEU A 61 11.53 -7.02 7.09
C LEU A 61 10.71 -6.53 8.30
N ASN A 62 11.15 -6.89 9.51
CA ASN A 62 10.44 -6.57 10.75
C ASN A 62 10.80 -5.20 11.32
N SER A 63 11.84 -4.55 10.83
CA SER A 63 12.26 -3.23 11.31
C SER A 63 13.06 -2.41 10.31
N LYS A 64 13.10 -1.09 10.56
CA LYS A 64 14.01 -0.16 9.87
C LYS A 64 15.49 -0.50 10.08
N GLU A 65 15.86 -1.07 11.23
CA GLU A 65 17.24 -1.44 11.56
C GLU A 65 17.73 -2.59 10.67
N GLU A 66 16.90 -3.61 10.44
CA GLU A 66 17.14 -4.70 9.49
C GLU A 66 17.28 -4.16 8.06
N TYR A 67 16.40 -3.22 7.65
CA TYR A 67 16.48 -2.57 6.34
C TYR A 67 17.77 -1.77 6.13
N GLU A 68 18.14 -0.90 7.08
CA GLU A 68 19.34 -0.05 6.95
C GLU A 68 20.66 -0.82 7.06
N SER A 69 20.64 -2.01 7.67
CA SER A 69 21.79 -2.93 7.75
C SER A 69 21.83 -3.98 6.64
N CYS A 70 20.80 -4.04 5.79
CA CYS A 70 20.56 -5.11 4.80
C CYS A 70 20.52 -6.52 5.42
N ASP A 71 20.01 -6.66 6.66
CA ASP A 71 19.86 -7.95 7.32
C ASP A 71 18.62 -8.68 6.80
N VAL A 72 18.85 -9.61 5.88
CA VAL A 72 17.84 -10.52 5.31
C VAL A 72 17.86 -11.92 5.96
N SER A 73 18.45 -12.08 7.14
CA SER A 73 18.56 -13.39 7.81
C SER A 73 17.27 -13.88 8.46
N ASN A 74 16.35 -12.97 8.79
CA ASN A 74 15.06 -13.27 9.42
C ASN A 74 13.91 -12.43 8.80
N PRO A 75 13.60 -12.63 7.50
CA PRO A 75 12.52 -11.90 6.85
C PRO A 75 11.17 -12.34 7.42
N LEU A 76 10.25 -11.38 7.58
CA LEU A 76 8.85 -11.63 7.93
C LEU A 76 8.16 -12.46 6.85
N ARG A 77 8.44 -12.13 5.57
CA ARG A 77 7.98 -12.87 4.38
C ARG A 77 9.03 -12.79 3.27
N MET A 78 9.07 -13.81 2.43
CA MET A 78 9.78 -13.81 1.16
C MET A 78 8.81 -14.08 0.01
N TYR A 79 9.08 -13.42 -1.11
CA TYR A 79 8.32 -13.46 -2.36
C TYR A 79 9.31 -13.78 -3.47
N THR A 80 9.06 -14.83 -4.26
CA THR A 80 10.04 -15.41 -5.20
C THR A 80 9.45 -15.75 -6.57
N ASP A 81 8.18 -15.45 -6.80
CA ASP A 81 7.49 -15.80 -8.05
C ASP A 81 7.76 -14.74 -9.14
N GLY A 82 8.44 -13.65 -8.78
CA GLY A 82 8.84 -12.54 -9.65
C GLY A 82 7.70 -11.55 -9.90
N LEU A 83 6.45 -12.04 -9.91
CA LEU A 83 5.24 -11.24 -10.12
C LEU A 83 4.31 -11.30 -8.88
N ASP A 84 4.87 -10.97 -7.72
CA ASP A 84 4.20 -11.07 -6.41
C ASP A 84 3.39 -9.82 -6.05
N ASP A 85 2.05 -9.93 -6.04
CA ASP A 85 1.15 -8.87 -5.54
C ASP A 85 1.20 -8.76 -4.01
N ILE A 86 1.85 -7.72 -3.48
CA ILE A 86 1.99 -7.46 -2.03
C ILE A 86 0.88 -6.52 -1.53
N PRO A 87 -0.03 -6.97 -0.63
CA PRO A 87 -1.07 -6.11 -0.06
C PRO A 87 -0.51 -5.21 1.05
N LEU A 88 -1.02 -3.97 1.12
CA LEU A 88 -0.73 -3.02 2.20
C LEU A 88 -1.90 -2.97 3.19
N ASP A 89 -1.92 -3.94 4.11
CA ASP A 89 -3.04 -4.16 5.04
C ASP A 89 -3.04 -3.26 6.30
N GLY A 90 -2.01 -2.43 6.49
CA GLY A 90 -1.83 -1.55 7.65
C GLY A 90 -1.22 -0.19 7.32
N GLU A 91 -1.40 0.78 8.22
CA GLU A 91 -0.79 2.11 8.11
C GLU A 91 0.57 2.16 8.82
N GLY A 92 1.60 2.69 8.14
CA GLY A 92 2.92 2.96 8.72
C GLY A 92 4.01 1.97 8.30
N ILE A 93 5.12 2.00 9.02
CA ILE A 93 6.23 1.05 8.92
C ILE A 93 6.14 0.14 10.17
N PRO A 94 6.43 -1.17 10.07
CA PRO A 94 6.54 -2.08 11.23
C PRO A 94 7.50 -1.58 12.33
#